data_AF-A0A963BUB9-F1
#
_entry.id   AF-A0A963BUB9-F1
#
_cell.length_a   1.000
_cell.length_b   1.000
_cell.length_c   1.000
_cell.angle_alpha   90.00
_cell.angle_beta   90.00
_cell.angle_gamma   90.00
#
_symmetry.space_group_name_H-M   'P 1'
#
loop_
_entity.id
_entity.type
_entity.pdbx_description
1 polymer ?
#
loop_
_entity_poly.entity_id
_entity_poly.type
_entity_poly.pdbx_seq_one_letter_code
_entity_poly.pdbx_strand_id
1 'polypeptide(L)'
;MTESDAQSAAPTDQLQLPESVVTPRSRISMVWLIPLVALLVGGWLAYKTYSEQGPTIHISFKSAGGLQAGKTKVRFKDVEIGTVTEIRVHDDLQSVLVKAELVPESESYLTERTRFWVERP
;
A
#
# COMPACT_ATOMS: atom_id res chain seq x y z
N MET A 1 -27.32 69.22 -65.93
CA MET A 1 -26.43 69.74 -64.88
C MET A 1 -26.65 68.86 -63.65
N THR A 2 -26.25 67.58 -63.68
CA THR A 2 -24.90 67.03 -63.43
C THR A 2 -24.40 67.30 -62.02
N GLU A 3 -24.53 66.26 -61.18
CA GLU A 3 -23.56 65.70 -60.22
C GLU A 3 -24.16 64.30 -59.90
N SER A 4 -23.65 63.14 -60.34
CA SER A 4 -22.27 62.63 -60.27
C SER A 4 -21.71 62.94 -58.90
N ASP A 5 -21.43 62.02 -57.99
CA ASP A 5 -21.02 60.64 -58.16
C ASP A 5 -20.95 60.01 -56.76
N ALA A 6 -20.77 58.69 -56.76
CA ALA A 6 -20.17 57.90 -55.69
C ALA A 6 -20.97 57.74 -54.38
N GLN A 7 -21.62 56.61 -54.14
CA GLN A 7 -20.96 55.33 -53.84
C GLN A 7 -20.07 55.40 -52.59
N SER A 8 -20.60 54.87 -51.49
CA SER A 8 -20.01 53.78 -50.71
C SER A 8 -20.81 53.73 -49.40
N ALA A 9 -21.81 52.87 -49.26
CA ALA A 9 -21.60 51.50 -48.82
C ALA A 9 -20.62 51.39 -47.64
N ALA A 10 -21.18 50.93 -46.51
CA ALA A 10 -20.54 50.33 -45.34
C ALA A 10 -20.16 51.27 -44.17
N PRO A 11 -20.26 50.78 -42.92
CA PRO A 11 -21.30 49.89 -42.42
C PRO A 11 -21.83 50.32 -41.04
N THR A 12 -23.10 49.98 -40.81
CA THR A 12 -23.67 49.78 -39.48
C THR A 12 -22.83 48.73 -38.73
N ASP A 13 -22.69 48.90 -37.41
CA ASP A 13 -22.43 47.82 -36.44
C ASP A 13 -20.97 47.43 -36.18
N GLN A 14 -20.11 48.26 -35.55
CA GLN A 14 -18.76 47.81 -35.11
C GLN A 14 -18.25 48.49 -33.80
N LEU A 15 -19.11 48.75 -32.82
CA LEU A 15 -18.69 48.82 -31.40
C LEU A 15 -19.16 47.58 -30.62
N GLN A 16 -19.38 46.46 -31.31
CA GLN A 16 -19.39 45.15 -30.68
C GLN A 16 -17.94 44.80 -30.38
N LEU A 17 -17.44 45.29 -29.24
CA LEU A 17 -16.29 44.67 -28.61
C LEU A 17 -16.59 43.17 -28.53
N PRO A 18 -15.74 42.30 -29.08
CA PRO A 18 -16.02 40.88 -29.11
C PRO A 18 -16.24 40.40 -27.68
N GLU A 19 -17.48 40.03 -27.36
CA GLU A 19 -17.82 39.47 -26.06
C GLU A 19 -17.15 38.11 -25.96
N SER A 20 -16.23 37.99 -25.01
CA SER A 20 -15.47 36.76 -24.80
C SER A 20 -16.41 35.68 -24.26
N VAL A 21 -16.92 34.85 -25.16
CA VAL A 21 -17.62 33.63 -24.79
C VAL A 21 -16.58 32.68 -24.22
N VAL A 22 -16.34 32.77 -22.91
CA VAL A 22 -15.57 31.80 -22.14
C VAL A 22 -16.36 30.51 -22.18
N THR A 23 -16.01 29.63 -23.11
CA THR A 23 -16.42 28.22 -23.01
C THR A 23 -15.54 27.60 -21.94
N PRO A 24 -16.06 27.22 -20.76
CA PRO A 24 -15.25 26.54 -19.76
C PRO A 24 -14.86 25.18 -20.34
N ARG A 25 -13.62 25.07 -20.81
CA ARG A 25 -13.09 23.82 -21.33
C ARG A 25 -12.69 22.95 -20.15
N SER A 26 -13.67 22.24 -19.57
CA SER A 26 -13.44 21.25 -18.52
C SER A 26 -12.79 19.98 -19.11
N ARG A 27 -11.56 20.09 -19.61
CA ARG A 27 -10.72 18.95 -20.03
C ARG A 27 -9.72 18.53 -18.96
N ILE A 28 -9.74 19.15 -17.80
CA ILE A 28 -8.83 18.85 -16.68
C ILE A 28 -9.27 17.61 -15.89
N SER A 29 -10.46 17.05 -16.15
CA SER A 29 -10.99 15.96 -15.31
C SER A 29 -10.48 14.55 -15.69
N MET A 30 -10.11 14.29 -16.95
CA MET A 30 -9.67 12.93 -17.34
C MET A 30 -8.20 12.65 -17.01
N VAL A 31 -7.32 13.65 -17.14
CA VAL A 31 -5.88 13.48 -16.84
C VAL A 31 -5.66 13.30 -15.33
N TRP A 32 -6.49 13.92 -14.49
CA TRP A 32 -6.43 13.79 -13.05
C TRP A 32 -7.01 12.46 -12.52
N LEU A 33 -7.68 11.69 -13.39
CA LEU A 33 -8.17 10.36 -13.05
C LEU A 33 -7.01 9.38 -12.85
N ILE A 34 -5.92 9.52 -13.61
CA ILE A 34 -4.72 8.67 -13.47
C ILE A 34 -4.09 8.78 -12.06
N PRO A 35 -3.76 9.98 -11.53
CA PRO A 35 -3.22 10.09 -10.17
C PRO A 35 -4.22 9.65 -9.10
N LEU A 36 -5.53 9.86 -9.30
CA LEU A 36 -6.56 9.37 -8.38
C LEU A 36 -6.60 7.84 -8.34
N VAL A 37 -6.57 7.18 -9.51
CA VAL A 37 -6.51 5.72 -9.61
C VAL A 37 -5.21 5.18 -9.04
N ALA A 38 -4.07 5.84 -9.30
CA ALA A 38 -2.79 5.47 -8.72
C ALA A 38 -2.81 5.55 -7.18
N LEU A 39 -3.43 6.58 -6.61
CA LEU A 39 -3.64 6.70 -5.17
C LEU A 39 -4.54 5.59 -4.62
N LEU A 40 -5.63 5.26 -5.32
CA LEU A 40 -6.53 4.17 -4.95
C LEU A 40 -5.82 2.82 -4.95
N VAL A 41 -5.08 2.50 -6.02
CA VAL A 41 -4.33 1.24 -6.12
C VAL A 41 -3.20 1.19 -5.09
N GLY A 42 -2.48 2.29 -4.90
CA GLY A 42 -1.43 2.39 -3.90
C GLY A 42 -1.96 2.20 -2.47
N GLY A 43 -3.08 2.86 -2.14
CA GLY A 43 -3.76 2.70 -0.86
C GLY A 43 -4.30 1.27 -0.66
N TRP A 44 -4.86 0.67 -1.71
CA TRP A 44 -5.33 -0.71 -1.67
C TRP A 44 -4.19 -1.71 -1.45
N LEU A 45 -3.08 -1.57 -2.15
CA LEU A 45 -1.91 -2.43 -1.97
C LEU A 45 -1.26 -2.24 -0.60
N ALA A 46 -1.21 -1.01 -0.10
CA ALA A 46 -0.74 -0.73 1.26
C ALA A 46 -1.62 -1.40 2.31
N TYR A 47 -2.95 -1.27 2.17
CA TYR A 47 -3.91 -1.93 3.06
C TYR A 47 -3.80 -3.45 2.99
N LYS A 48 -3.72 -4.01 1.78
CA LYS A 48 -3.56 -5.44 1.55
C LYS A 48 -2.26 -5.96 2.18
N THR A 49 -1.14 -5.29 1.92
CA THR A 49 0.17 -5.66 2.47
C THR A 49 0.17 -5.61 4.00
N TYR A 50 -0.45 -4.59 4.59
CA TYR A 50 -0.53 -4.48 6.04
C TYR A 50 -1.44 -5.54 6.66
N SER A 51 -2.50 -5.95 5.96
CA SER A 51 -3.42 -6.99 6.41
C SER A 51 -2.87 -8.42 6.23
N GLU A 52 -1.94 -8.63 5.31
CA GLU A 52 -1.32 -9.94 5.03
C GLU A 52 -0.10 -10.21 5.93
N GLN A 53 0.54 -9.17 6.48
CA GLN A 53 1.63 -9.30 7.45
C GLN A 53 1.04 -9.68 8.82
N GLY A 54 1.17 -10.96 9.17
CA GLY A 54 0.73 -11.43 10.48
C GLY A 54 1.70 -11.06 11.61
N PRO A 55 1.30 -11.32 12.87
CA PRO A 55 2.06 -10.88 14.02
C PRO A 55 3.45 -11.53 14.05
N THR A 56 4.46 -10.71 14.32
CA THR A 56 5.82 -11.20 14.55
C THR A 56 6.09 -11.34 16.04
N ILE A 57 6.43 -12.54 16.49
CA ILE A 57 6.70 -12.84 17.90
C ILE A 57 8.19 -13.13 18.13
N HIS A 58 8.66 -12.76 19.33
CA HIS A 58 10.00 -13.05 19.80
C HIS A 58 9.93 -14.08 20.93
N ILE A 59 10.65 -15.20 20.74
CA ILE A 59 10.65 -16.31 21.69
C ILE A 59 12.10 -16.53 22.15
N SER A 60 12.33 -16.47 23.46
CA SER A 60 13.63 -16.79 24.05
C SER A 60 13.72 -18.28 24.38
N PHE A 61 14.72 -18.95 23.83
CA PHE A 61 15.03 -20.35 24.09
C PHE A 61 16.43 -20.50 24.70
N LYS A 62 16.64 -21.50 25.55
CA LYS A 62 17.98 -21.83 26.07
C LYS A 62 18.95 -22.37 25.01
N SER A 63 18.41 -22.99 23.96
CA SER A 63 19.20 -23.52 22.85
C SER A 63 18.33 -23.64 21.61
N ALA A 64 18.85 -23.21 20.46
CA ALA A 64 18.19 -23.29 19.16
C ALA A 64 18.85 -24.34 18.24
N GLY A 65 19.56 -25.32 18.81
CA GLY A 65 20.25 -26.35 18.04
C GLY A 65 19.31 -27.06 17.07
N GLY A 66 19.60 -26.97 15.77
CA GLY A 66 18.82 -27.58 14.69
C GLY A 66 17.75 -26.68 14.07
N LEU A 67 17.47 -25.51 14.64
CA LEU A 67 16.57 -24.53 14.02
C LEU A 67 17.30 -23.76 12.92
N GLN A 68 16.63 -23.61 11.77
CA GLN A 68 17.11 -22.78 10.65
C GLN A 68 16.08 -21.70 10.35
N ALA A 69 16.54 -20.45 10.29
CA ALA A 69 15.76 -19.32 9.80
C ALA A 69 15.29 -19.59 8.35
N GLY A 70 14.04 -19.26 8.07
CA GLY A 70 13.36 -19.47 6.78
C GLY A 70 12.97 -20.91 6.47
N LYS A 71 13.39 -21.90 7.26
CA LYS A 71 13.10 -23.33 7.01
C LYS A 71 12.31 -24.00 8.13
N THR A 72 12.42 -23.49 9.34
CA THR A 72 11.69 -24.04 10.49
C THR A 72 10.27 -23.49 10.51
N LYS A 73 9.30 -24.39 10.39
CA LYS A 73 7.87 -24.06 10.43
C LYS A 73 7.36 -24.09 11.85
N VAL A 74 6.53 -23.11 12.21
CA VAL A 74 5.81 -23.09 13.49
C VAL A 74 4.52 -23.85 13.29
N ARG A 75 4.28 -24.88 14.11
CA ARG A 75 3.06 -25.70 14.04
C ARG A 75 2.25 -25.60 15.32
N PHE A 76 0.93 -25.58 15.16
CA PHE A 76 -0.03 -25.73 16.24
C PHE A 76 -1.05 -26.78 15.86
N LYS A 77 -1.19 -27.84 16.67
CA LYS A 77 -2.07 -28.99 16.38
C LYS A 77 -1.86 -29.56 14.97
N ASP A 78 -0.60 -29.82 14.60
CA ASP A 78 -0.19 -30.29 13.28
C ASP A 78 -0.47 -29.34 12.09
N VAL A 79 -0.97 -28.13 12.34
CA VAL A 79 -1.20 -27.13 11.30
C VAL A 79 -0.03 -26.14 11.29
N GLU A 80 0.48 -25.82 10.12
CA GLU A 80 1.48 -24.75 9.92
C GLU A 80 0.83 -23.39 10.12
N ILE A 81 1.33 -22.64 11.11
CA ILE A 81 0.80 -21.32 11.50
C ILE A 81 1.82 -20.20 11.31
N GLY A 82 3.00 -20.49 10.75
CA GLY A 82 4.03 -19.50 10.48
C GLY A 82 5.42 -20.11 10.29
N THR A 83 6.42 -19.24 10.22
CA THR A 83 7.81 -19.61 9.94
C THR A 83 8.78 -18.80 10.81
N VAL A 84 9.87 -19.43 11.25
CA VAL A 84 10.97 -18.74 11.92
C VAL A 84 11.69 -17.87 10.90
N THR A 85 11.70 -16.55 11.10
CA THR A 85 12.36 -15.60 10.18
C THR A 85 13.79 -15.30 10.58
N GLU A 86 14.09 -15.32 11.88
CA GLU A 86 15.42 -14.95 12.37
C GLU A 86 15.79 -15.68 13.67
N ILE A 87 17.08 -15.96 13.84
CA ILE A 87 17.65 -16.57 15.04
C ILE A 87 18.88 -15.76 15.43
N ARG A 88 18.90 -15.19 16.64
CA ARG A 88 20.05 -14.47 17.18
C ARG A 88 20.39 -14.95 18.58
N VAL A 89 21.66 -14.90 18.95
CA VAL A 89 22.07 -15.10 20.34
C VAL A 89 21.71 -13.84 21.12
N HIS A 90 21.14 -14.02 22.30
CA HIS A 90 20.79 -12.92 23.20
C HIS A 90 22.06 -12.33 23.82
N ASP A 91 22.01 -11.07 24.29
CA ASP A 91 23.19 -10.37 24.82
C ASP A 91 23.80 -11.05 26.05
N ASP A 92 23.01 -11.87 26.76
CA ASP A 92 23.46 -12.68 27.89
C ASP A 92 24.31 -13.90 27.49
N LEU A 93 24.43 -14.20 26.19
CA LEU A 93 25.11 -15.38 25.62
C LEU A 93 24.61 -16.74 26.13
N GLN A 94 23.55 -16.76 26.95
CA GLN A 94 22.97 -17.97 27.55
C GLN A 94 21.62 -18.34 26.93
N SER A 95 21.00 -17.40 26.22
CA SER A 95 19.75 -17.61 25.52
C SER A 95 19.85 -17.23 24.04
N VAL A 96 18.90 -17.75 23.27
CA VAL A 96 18.76 -17.49 21.84
C VAL A 96 17.39 -16.87 21.62
N LEU A 97 17.38 -15.70 21.00
CA LEU A 97 16.18 -15.02 20.57
C LEU A 97 15.79 -15.50 19.18
N VAL A 98 14.63 -16.15 19.10
CA VAL A 98 14.04 -16.62 17.85
C VAL A 98 12.89 -15.69 17.48
N LYS A 99 12.96 -15.11 16.29
CA LYS A 99 11.89 -14.31 15.70
C LYS A 99 11.09 -15.21 14.76
N ALA A 100 9.79 -15.28 14.96
CA ALA A 100 8.87 -16.03 14.10
C ALA A 100 7.76 -15.12 13.60
N GLU A 101 7.47 -15.22 12.31
CA GLU A 101 6.36 -14.54 11.67
C GLU A 101 5.22 -15.55 11.54
N LEU A 102 4.06 -15.19 12.07
CA LEU A 102 2.89 -16.05 12.10
C LEU A 102 1.82 -15.51 11.16
N VAL A 103 0.86 -16.35 10.79
CA VAL A 103 -0.29 -15.91 9.98
C VAL A 103 -1.23 -15.03 10.81
N PRO A 104 -1.93 -14.03 10.22
CA PRO A 104 -2.83 -13.13 10.95
C PRO A 104 -3.88 -13.87 11.79
N GLU A 105 -4.39 -14.99 11.28
CA GLU A 105 -5.40 -15.82 11.93
C GLU A 105 -4.92 -16.44 13.26
N SER A 106 -3.59 -16.55 13.43
CA SER A 106 -2.97 -17.12 14.64
C SER A 106 -3.07 -16.20 15.86
N GLU A 107 -3.32 -14.90 15.67
CA GLU A 107 -3.39 -13.90 16.74
C GLU A 107 -4.40 -14.29 17.81
N SER A 108 -5.52 -14.88 17.42
CA SER A 108 -6.56 -15.38 18.32
C SER A 108 -6.11 -16.49 19.29
N TYR A 109 -5.00 -17.18 19.00
CA TYR A 109 -4.45 -18.26 19.81
C TYR A 109 -3.14 -17.88 20.53
N LEU A 110 -2.56 -16.71 20.21
CA LEU A 110 -1.36 -16.19 20.86
C LEU A 110 -1.77 -15.45 22.14
N THR A 111 -1.79 -16.18 23.25
CA THR A 111 -2.04 -15.62 24.58
C THR A 111 -0.75 -15.56 25.37
N GLU A 112 -0.71 -14.78 26.46
CA GLU A 112 0.43 -14.75 27.40
C GLU A 112 0.76 -16.13 28.00
N ARG A 113 -0.16 -17.09 27.89
CA ARG A 113 -0.01 -18.46 28.41
C ARG A 113 0.45 -19.46 27.34
N THR A 114 0.65 -19.01 26.11
CA THR A 114 1.07 -19.87 25.00
C THR A 114 2.52 -20.31 25.24
N ARG A 115 2.74 -21.63 25.23
CA ARG A 115 4.07 -22.23 25.44
C ARG A 115 4.60 -22.77 24.14
N PHE A 116 5.86 -22.47 23.86
CA PHE A 116 6.57 -22.95 22.68
C PHE A 116 7.61 -23.99 23.11
N TRP A 117 7.75 -25.05 22.31
CA TRP A 117 8.78 -26.07 22.48
C TRP A 117 9.38 -26.42 21.12
N VAL A 118 10.61 -26.92 21.13
CA VAL A 118 11.28 -27.43 19.94
C VAL A 118 11.10 -28.94 19.92
N GLU A 119 10.38 -29.45 18.93
CA GLU A 119 10.26 -30.88 18.68
C GLU A 119 11.46 -31.35 17.84
N ARG A 120 12.16 -32.37 18.33
CA ARG A 120 13.27 -33.00 17.60
C ARG A 120 12.74 -34.27 16.95
N PRO A 121 12.76 -34.39 15.61
CA PRO A 121 12.52 -35.67 14.95
C PRO A 121 13.65 -36.67 15.23
#